data_AF-A0A1G1IA29-F1
#
_entry.id   AF-A0A1G1IA29-F1
#
_cell.length_a   1.000
_cell.length_b   1.000
_cell.length_c   1.000
_cell.angle_alpha   90.00
_cell.angle_beta   90.00
_cell.angle_gamma   90.00
#
_symmetry.space_group_name_H-M   'P 1'
#
loop_
_entity.id
_entity.type
_entity.pdbx_description
1 polymer ?
#
loop_
_entity_poly.entity_id
_entity_poly.type
_entity_poly.pdbx_seq_one_letter_code
_entity_poly.pdbx_strand_id
1 'polypeptide(L)'
;MITLRRADWLFAGAVVLVIIGVSLLPSPRDRNPAMPATPEHRGLFEKDCVRCHATGQSRPLPERHPGRQDCFRCHKGPDMAGGKS
;
A
#
# COMPACT_ATOMS: atom_id res chain seq x y z
N MET A 1 10.88 -16.39 38.56
CA MET A 1 9.42 -16.26 38.38
C MET A 1 9.11 -14.79 38.17
N ILE A 2 8.71 -14.39 36.96
CA ILE A 2 8.32 -13.00 36.69
C ILE A 2 6.90 -12.82 37.24
N THR A 3 6.76 -12.10 38.35
CA THR A 3 5.46 -11.76 38.92
C THR A 3 4.92 -10.52 38.22
N LEU A 4 3.98 -10.72 37.29
CA LEU A 4 3.26 -9.63 36.64
C LEU A 4 2.37 -8.91 37.66
N ARG A 5 2.62 -7.63 37.86
CA ARG A 5 1.80 -6.75 38.71
C ARG A 5 0.55 -6.33 37.94
N ARG A 6 -0.49 -5.87 38.66
CA ARG A 6 -1.71 -5.32 38.03
C ARG A 6 -1.41 -4.20 37.02
N ALA A 7 -0.38 -3.40 37.27
CA ALA A 7 0.06 -2.35 36.35
C ALA A 7 0.54 -2.91 35.01
N ASP A 8 1.20 -4.07 35.00
CA ASP A 8 1.71 -4.71 33.78
C ASP A 8 0.55 -5.19 32.90
N TRP A 9 -0.53 -5.70 33.52
CA TRP A 9 -1.75 -6.09 32.83
C TRP A 9 -2.50 -4.90 32.23
N LEU A 10 -2.58 -3.78 32.96
CA LEU A 10 -3.18 -2.54 32.42
C LEU A 10 -2.39 -2.00 31.24
N PHE A 11 -1.05 -2.00 31.34
CA PHE A 11 -0.17 -1.59 30.25
C PHE A 11 -0.33 -2.50 29.03
N ALA A 12 -0.30 -3.82 29.22
CA ALA A 12 -0.51 -4.78 28.14
C ALA A 12 -1.87 -4.59 27.46
N GLY A 13 -2.94 -4.39 28.25
CA GLY A 13 -4.28 -4.10 27.71
C GLY A 13 -4.31 -2.82 26.89
N ALA A 14 -3.68 -1.74 27.36
CA ALA A 14 -3.59 -0.48 26.62
C ALA A 14 -2.82 -0.64 25.30
N VAL A 15 -1.71 -1.38 25.31
CA VAL A 15 -0.94 -1.67 24.09
C VAL A 15 -1.76 -2.45 23.08
N VAL A 16 -2.46 -3.51 23.51
CA VAL A 16 -3.33 -4.30 22.62
C VAL A 16 -4.44 -3.43 22.04
N LEU A 17 -5.06 -2.56 22.84
CA LEU A 17 -6.10 -1.65 22.39
C LEU A 17 -5.60 -0.65 21.35
N VAL A 18 -4.38 -0.10 21.54
CA VAL A 18 -3.75 0.79 20.55
C VAL A 18 -3.44 0.04 19.26
N ILE A 19 -2.90 -1.17 19.32
CA ILE A 19 -2.59 -1.97 18.13
C ILE A 19 -3.87 -2.28 17.34
N ILE A 20 -4.94 -2.70 18.02
CA ILE A 20 -6.24 -2.95 17.38
C ILE A 20 -6.77 -1.67 16.75
N GLY A 21 -6.77 -0.55 17.49
CA GLY A 21 -7.25 0.74 17.00
C GLY A 21 -6.50 1.21 15.75
N VAL A 22 -5.17 1.10 15.74
CA VAL A 22 -4.35 1.47 14.58
C VAL A 22 -4.56 0.52 13.39
N SER A 23 -4.73 -0.78 13.65
CA SER A 23 -4.94 -1.78 12.59
C SER A 23 -6.28 -1.61 11.86
N LEU A 24 -7.28 -1.01 12.52
CA LEU A 24 -8.58 -0.70 11.92
C LEU A 24 -8.59 0.62 11.13
N LEU A 25 -7.52 1.43 11.19
CA LEU A 25 -7.41 2.64 10.37
C LEU A 25 -7.30 2.26 8.88
N PRO A 26 -7.98 3.00 7.98
CA PRO A 26 -7.85 2.79 6.54
C PRO A 26 -6.40 2.90 6.10
N SER A 27 -5.91 1.92 5.35
CA SER A 27 -4.54 1.95 4.84
C SER A 27 -4.38 3.12 3.87
N PRO A 28 -3.34 3.97 4.01
CA PRO A 28 -3.07 5.06 3.06
C PRO A 28 -2.93 4.58 1.61
N ARG A 29 -2.57 3.30 1.40
CA ARG A 29 -2.47 2.68 0.08
C ARG A 29 -3.78 2.61 -0.67
N ASP A 30 -4.92 2.57 0.02
CA ASP A 30 -6.23 2.48 -0.62
C ASP A 30 -6.66 3.80 -1.28
N ARG A 31 -5.90 4.89 -1.09
CA ARG A 31 -6.11 6.18 -1.76
C ARG A 31 -5.36 6.31 -3.08
N ASN A 32 -4.45 5.40 -3.38
CA ASN A 32 -3.72 5.44 -4.65
C ASN A 32 -4.62 4.92 -5.78
N PRO A 33 -4.51 5.49 -6.99
CA PRO A 33 -5.29 4.99 -8.12
C PRO A 33 -4.87 3.54 -8.43
N ALA A 34 -5.85 2.66 -8.63
CA ALA A 34 -5.60 1.30 -9.08
C ALA A 34 -5.13 1.29 -10.55
N MET A 35 -4.37 0.26 -10.93
CA MET A 35 -4.03 0.07 -12.34
C MET A 35 -5.27 -0.32 -13.16
N PRO A 36 -5.46 0.26 -14.35
CA PRO A 36 -6.56 -0.10 -15.22
C PRO A 36 -6.54 -1.58 -15.61
N ALA A 37 -7.70 -2.24 -15.64
CA ALA A 37 -7.84 -3.63 -16.08
C ALA A 37 -7.90 -3.78 -17.61
N THR A 38 -7.02 -3.08 -18.33
CA THR A 38 -6.96 -3.12 -19.80
C THR A 38 -5.91 -4.12 -20.27
N PRO A 39 -6.00 -4.61 -21.53
CA PRO A 39 -5.02 -5.56 -22.09
C PRO A 39 -3.58 -5.07 -22.01
N GLU A 40 -3.36 -3.75 -22.12
CA GLU A 40 -2.04 -3.13 -22.09
C GLU A 40 -1.37 -3.23 -20.72
N HIS A 41 -2.14 -3.41 -19.65
CA HIS A 41 -1.65 -3.51 -18.27
C HIS A 41 -1.53 -4.97 -17.76
N ARG A 42 -1.71 -5.96 -18.65
CA ARG A 42 -1.59 -7.39 -18.29
C ARG A 42 -0.17 -7.90 -18.53
N GLY A 43 0.38 -8.62 -17.56
CA GLY A 43 1.68 -9.31 -17.70
C GLY A 43 2.88 -8.37 -17.85
N LEU A 44 2.76 -7.12 -17.41
CA LEU A 44 3.85 -6.15 -17.41
C LEU A 44 4.79 -6.35 -16.22
N PHE A 45 6.06 -6.04 -16.41
CA PHE A 45 7.02 -5.87 -15.32
C PHE A 45 7.17 -4.39 -14.97
N GLU A 46 7.70 -4.12 -13.78
CA GLU A 46 7.86 -2.76 -13.23
C GLU A 46 8.60 -1.79 -14.18
N LYS A 47 9.61 -2.29 -14.89
CA LYS A 47 10.37 -1.54 -15.90
C LYS A 47 9.54 -1.12 -17.12
N ASP A 48 8.43 -1.80 -17.39
CA ASP A 48 7.60 -1.54 -18.56
C ASP A 48 6.65 -0.36 -18.31
N CYS A 49 6.36 -0.04 -17.04
CA CYS A 49 5.48 1.06 -16.66
C CYS A 49 5.97 2.43 -17.19
N VAL A 50 7.29 2.65 -17.15
CA VAL A 50 7.90 3.93 -17.57
C VAL A 50 7.88 4.15 -19.08
N ARG A 51 7.53 3.14 -19.89
CA ARG A 51 7.38 3.31 -21.34
C ARG A 51 6.28 4.31 -21.70
N CYS A 52 5.22 4.37 -20.90
CA CYS A 52 4.10 5.29 -21.08
C CYS A 52 4.02 6.34 -19.97
N HIS A 53 4.52 6.03 -18.78
CA HIS A 53 4.35 6.87 -17.60
C HIS A 53 5.55 7.78 -17.28
N ALA A 54 6.68 7.69 -17.98
CA ALA A 54 7.78 8.64 -17.80
C ALA A 54 7.43 10.07 -18.27
N THR A 55 8.21 11.05 -17.81
CA THR A 55 8.11 12.44 -18.28
C THR A 55 8.23 12.50 -19.80
N GLY A 56 7.30 13.18 -20.46
CA GLY A 56 7.27 13.33 -21.92
C GLY A 56 6.71 12.13 -22.69
N GLN A 57 6.22 11.09 -22.00
CA GLN A 57 5.52 9.96 -22.63
C GLN A 57 4.02 10.21 -22.73
N SER A 58 3.29 9.22 -23.25
CA SER A 58 1.85 9.34 -23.54
C SER A 58 0.98 9.65 -22.33
N ARG A 59 1.35 9.18 -21.13
CA ARG A 59 0.61 9.41 -19.88
C ARG A 59 1.54 9.62 -18.69
N PRO A 60 2.26 10.75 -18.62
CA PRO A 60 3.29 10.96 -17.61
C PRO A 60 2.71 10.96 -16.19
N LEU A 61 3.51 10.53 -15.22
CA LEU A 61 3.17 10.65 -13.80
C LEU A 61 3.03 12.14 -13.41
N PRO A 62 2.17 12.47 -12.43
CA PRO A 62 2.08 13.83 -11.90
C PRO A 62 3.42 14.30 -11.33
N GLU A 63 3.68 15.61 -11.35
CA GLU A 63 4.94 16.19 -10.83
C GLU A 63 5.23 15.82 -9.37
N ARG A 64 4.17 15.64 -8.56
CA ARG A 64 4.27 15.25 -7.15
C ARG A 64 4.40 13.74 -6.93
N HIS A 65 4.48 12.94 -8.00
CA HIS A 65 4.67 11.51 -7.87
C HIS A 65 6.07 11.22 -7.29
N PRO A 66 6.19 10.36 -6.27
CA PRO A 66 7.50 10.00 -5.75
C PRO A 66 8.33 9.33 -6.85
N GLY A 67 9.56 9.78 -7.08
CA GLY A 67 10.45 9.32 -8.16
C GLY A 67 11.05 7.91 -7.95
N ARG A 68 10.29 7.01 -7.33
CA ARG A 68 10.68 5.65 -7.00
C ARG A 68 10.14 4.66 -8.03
N GLN A 69 10.94 3.63 -8.29
CA GLN A 69 10.68 2.65 -9.36
C GLN A 69 9.92 1.42 -8.88
N ASP A 70 9.35 1.45 -7.66
CA ASP A 70 8.55 0.38 -7.06
C ASP A 70 7.04 0.71 -7.16
N CYS A 71 6.54 0.84 -8.39
CA CYS A 71 5.14 1.09 -8.75
C CYS A 71 4.16 0.17 -8.00
N PHE A 72 4.39 -1.15 -7.98
CA PHE A 72 3.48 -2.12 -7.33
C PHE A 72 3.43 -2.00 -5.81
N ARG A 73 4.38 -1.28 -5.19
CA ARG A 73 4.32 -0.98 -3.76
C ARG A 73 3.09 -0.14 -3.42
N CYS A 74 2.63 0.67 -4.36
CA CYS A 74 1.57 1.65 -4.15
C CYS A 74 0.35 1.43 -5.04
N HIS A 75 0.53 0.93 -6.25
CA HIS A 75 -0.55 0.65 -7.20
C HIS A 75 -0.88 -0.84 -7.22
N LYS A 76 -2.11 -1.19 -6.84
CA LYS A 76 -2.61 -2.57 -6.93
C LYS A 76 -2.87 -2.93 -8.40
N GLY A 77 -2.40 -4.10 -8.79
CA GLY A 77 -2.63 -4.70 -10.11
C GLY A 77 -4.11 -4.94 -10.39
N PRO A 78 -4.51 -5.01 -11.67
CA PRO A 78 -5.89 -5.29 -12.05
C PRO A 78 -6.36 -6.69 -11.62
N ASP A 79 -5.42 -7.62 -11.44
CA ASP A 79 -5.57 -8.96 -10.86
C ASP A 79 -5.62 -8.98 -9.32
N MET A 80 -5.10 -7.92 -8.68
CA MET A 80 -5.06 -7.77 -7.21
C MET A 80 -6.25 -6.97 -6.66
N ALA A 81 -7.06 -6.35 -7.52
CA ALA A 81 -8.19 -5.50 -7.14
C ALA A 81 -9.34 -6.25 -6.42
N GLY A 82 -9.27 -7.58 -6.30
CA GLY A 82 -10.22 -8.42 -5.55
C GLY A 82 -9.68 -9.02 -4.24
N GLY A 83 -8.40 -8.83 -3.92
CA GLY A 83 -7.75 -9.50 -2.79
C GLY A 83 -7.74 -8.66 -1.52
N LYS A 84 -8.69 -8.94 -0.62
CA LYS A 84 -8.53 -8.62 0.80
C LYS A 84 -7.40 -9.52 1.33
N SER A 85 -6.27 -8.92 1.70
CA SER A 85 -5.34 -9.50 2.68
C SER A 85 -5.73 -8.98 4.06
#